data_AF-S4PVI5-F1
#
_entry.id   AF-S4PVI5-F1
#
_cell.length_a   1.000
_cell.length_b   1.000
_cell.length_c   1.000
_cell.angle_alpha   90.00
_cell.angle_beta   90.00
_cell.angle_gamma   90.00
#
_symmetry.space_group_name_H-M   'P 1'
#
loop_
_entity.id
_entity.type
_entity.pdbx_description
1 polymer ?
#
loop_
_entity_poly.entity_id
_entity_poly.type
_entity_poly.pdbx_seq_one_letter_code
_entity_poly.pdbx_strand_id
1 'polypeptide(L)' 'MAAKLDGYSGSDINNLCRDASMMTMRRKIAGKSPDQIRRLKRSELEAPVSKDDLNSAIEKTRRTVSQADVARYN' A
#
# COMPACT_ATOMS: atom_id res chain seq x y z
N MET A 1 0.67 4.08 -13.72
CA MET A 1 1.18 3.48 -12.47
C MET A 1 2.51 2.77 -12.71
N ALA A 2 2.60 1.89 -13.73
CA ALA A 2 3.86 1.22 -14.10
C ALA A 2 5.06 2.17 -14.27
N ALA A 3 4.89 3.30 -14.97
CA ALA A 3 5.97 4.28 -15.15
C ALA A 3 6.47 4.95 -13.83
N LYS A 4 5.67 4.95 -12.76
CA LYS A 4 6.08 5.48 -11.44
C LYS A 4 6.82 4.45 -10.58
N LEU A 5 6.73 3.17 -10.95
CA LEU A 5 7.37 2.05 -10.25
C LEU A 5 8.67 1.61 -10.93
N ASP A 6 9.14 2.37 -11.91
CA ASP A 6 10.41 2.09 -12.57
C ASP A 6 11.58 2.22 -11.58
N GLY A 7 12.36 1.16 -11.44
CA GLY A 7 13.41 1.02 -10.43
C GLY A 7 12.93 0.64 -9.02
N TYR A 8 11.67 0.22 -8.82
CA TYR A 8 11.22 -0.42 -7.59
C TYR A 8 11.57 -1.92 -7.62
N SER A 9 12.05 -2.46 -6.52
CA SER A 9 12.24 -3.90 -6.39
C SER A 9 10.90 -4.64 -6.22
N GLY A 10 10.90 -5.95 -6.45
CA GLY A 10 9.71 -6.78 -6.17
C GLY A 10 9.23 -6.66 -4.72
N SER A 11 10.14 -6.46 -3.77
CA SER A 11 9.83 -6.20 -2.37
C SER A 11 9.12 -4.85 -2.17
N ASP A 12 9.55 -3.81 -2.87
CA ASP A 12 8.91 -2.49 -2.79
C ASP A 12 7.49 -2.53 -3.36
N ILE A 13 7.29 -3.24 -4.48
CA ILE A 13 5.96 -3.42 -5.10
C ILE A 13 5.03 -4.18 -4.15
N ASN A 14 5.51 -5.24 -3.50
CA ASN A 14 4.71 -6.00 -2.54
C ASN A 14 4.30 -5.15 -1.32
N ASN A 15 5.23 -4.37 -0.79
CA ASN A 15 4.96 -3.45 0.32
C ASN A 15 3.93 -2.38 -0.06
N LEU A 16 4.05 -1.83 -1.26
CA LEU A 16 3.11 -0.85 -1.80
C LEU A 16 1.70 -1.43 -1.93
N CYS A 17 1.54 -2.63 -2.49
CA CYS A 17 0.24 -3.30 -2.61
C CYS A 17 -0.38 -3.59 -1.24
N ARG A 18 0.44 -3.99 -0.26
CA ARG A 18 0.01 -4.22 1.11
C ARG A 18 -0.46 -2.93 1.79
N ASP A 19 0.30 -1.85 1.64
CA ASP A 19 -0.04 -0.55 2.22
C ASP A 19 -1.30 0.03 1.61
N ALA A 20 -1.47 -0.04 0.29
CA ALA A 20 -2.67 0.43 -0.40
C ALA A 20 -3.92 -0.35 0.04
N SER A 21 -3.80 -1.67 0.21
CA SER A 21 -4.89 -2.52 0.72
C SER A 21 -5.25 -2.18 2.18
N MET A 22 -4.24 -1.91 3.01
CA MET A 22 -4.45 -1.52 4.40
C MET A 22 -4.99 -0.09 4.55
N MET A 23 -4.69 0.85 3.64
CA MET A 23 -5.27 2.19 3.67
C MET A 23 -6.80 2.15 3.53
N THR A 24 -7.30 1.29 2.65
CA THR A 24 -8.74 1.06 2.45
C THR A 24 -9.40 0.57 3.74
N MET A 25 -8.81 -0.45 4.37
CA MET A 25 -9.29 -0.99 5.64
C MET A 25 -9.22 0.05 6.78
N ARG A 26 -8.11 0.80 6.89
CA ARG A 26 -7.94 1.86 7.89
C ARG A 26 -9.01 2.94 7.76
N ARG A 27 -9.40 3.31 6.54
CA ARG A 27 -10.46 4.31 6.29
C ARG A 27 -11.83 3.81 6.75
N LYS A 28 -12.13 2.52 6.54
CA LYS A 28 -13.40 1.88 6.97
C LYS A 28 -13.56 1.81 8.48
N ILE A 29 -12.46 1.61 9.21
CA ILE A 29 -12.47 1.54 10.68
C ILE A 29 -12.23 2.90 11.34
N ALA A 30 -11.82 3.92 10.60
CA ALA A 30 -11.60 5.26 11.12
C ALA A 30 -12.88 5.83 11.75
N GLY A 31 -12.77 6.34 12.98
CA GLY A 31 -13.91 6.89 13.71
C GLY A 31 -14.85 5.86 14.34
N LYS A 32 -14.56 4.56 14.24
CA LYS A 32 -15.30 3.50 14.92
C LYS A 32 -14.61 3.09 16.22
N SER A 33 -15.40 2.77 17.25
CA SER A 33 -14.88 2.20 18.49
C SER A 33 -14.41 0.75 18.26
N PRO A 34 -13.52 0.22 19.12
CA PRO A 34 -13.08 -1.18 19.04
C PRO A 34 -14.25 -2.18 19.00
N ASP A 35 -15.32 -1.92 19.75
CA ASP A 35 -16.52 -2.76 19.76
C ASP A 35 -17.31 -2.69 18.46
N GLN A 36 -17.37 -1.51 17.83
CA GLN A 36 -17.99 -1.36 16.51
C GLN A 36 -17.17 -2.07 15.43
N ILE A 37 -15.83 -1.99 15.50
CA ILE A 37 -14.93 -2.68 14.56
C ILE A 37 -15.10 -4.20 14.66
N ARG A 38 -15.21 -4.75 15.89
CA ARG A 38 -15.44 -6.18 16.12
C ARG A 38 -16.77 -6.69 15.54
N ARG A 39 -17.77 -5.82 15.41
CA ARG A 39 -19.08 -6.14 14.83
C ARG A 39 -19.12 -6.02 13.31
N LEU A 40 -18.10 -5.42 12.68
CA LEU A 40 -18.04 -5.33 11.22
C LEU A 40 -17.82 -6.70 10.61
N LYS A 41 -18.54 -6.99 9.53
CA LYS A 41 -18.31 -8.22 8.76
C LYS A 41 -17.05 -8.06 7.91
N ARG A 42 -16.32 -9.16 7.67
CA ARG A 42 -15.15 -9.17 6.75
C ARG A 42 -15.51 -8.60 5.38
N SER A 43 -16.69 -8.93 4.87
CA SER A 43 -17.22 -8.39 3.60
C SER A 43 -17.37 -6.87 3.59
N GLU A 44 -17.60 -6.24 4.75
CA GLU A 44 -17.68 -4.78 4.83
C GLU A 44 -16.31 -4.11 4.88
N LEU A 45 -15.28 -4.87 5.25
CA LEU A 45 -13.88 -4.43 5.26
C LEU A 45 -13.21 -4.62 3.90
N GLU A 46 -13.73 -5.52 3.08
CA GLU A 46 -13.34 -5.68 1.67
C GLU A 46 -13.91 -4.52 0.85
N ALA A 47 -13.01 -3.69 0.33
CA ALA A 47 -13.34 -2.69 -0.66
C ALA A 47 -12.22 -2.65 -1.70
N PRO A 48 -12.55 -2.37 -2.97
CA PRO A 48 -11.54 -2.22 -4.01
C PRO A 48 -10.62 -1.05 -3.67
N VAL A 49 -9.32 -1.29 -3.81
CA VAL A 49 -8.29 -0.27 -3.62
C VAL A 49 -8.51 0.85 -4.64
N SER A 50 -8.58 2.10 -4.17
CA SER A 50 -8.73 3.25 -5.07
C SER A 50 -7.39 3.70 -5.65
N LYS A 51 -7.42 4.46 -6.75
CA LYS A 51 -6.20 5.08 -7.29
C LYS A 51 -5.52 6.00 -6.27
N ASP A 52 -6.27 6.66 -5.40
CA ASP A 52 -5.73 7.54 -4.37
C ASP A 52 -5.01 6.77 -3.26
N ASP A 53 -5.49 5.56 -2.93
CA ASP A 53 -4.79 4.67 -2.01
C ASP A 53 -3.43 4.25 -2.59
N LEU A 54 -3.40 3.95 -3.88
CA LEU A 54 -2.16 3.58 -4.58
C LEU A 54 -1.20 4.77 -4.68
N ASN A 55 -1.68 5.98 -4.99
CA ASN A 55 -0.85 7.18 -5.00
C ASN A 55 -0.29 7.49 -3.60
N SER A 56 -1.13 7.40 -2.57
CA SER A 56 -0.72 7.61 -1.17
C SER A 56 0.30 6.55 -0.71
N ALA A 57 0.14 5.30 -1.15
CA ALA A 57 1.09 4.23 -0.89
C ALA A 57 2.42 4.50 -1.61
N ILE A 58 2.39 4.89 -2.89
CA ILE A 58 3.60 5.27 -3.66
C ILE A 58 4.40 6.37 -2.96
N GLU A 59 3.73 7.41 -2.45
CA GLU A 59 4.39 8.51 -1.74
C GLU A 59 5.05 8.07 -0.44
N LYS A 60 4.47 7.07 0.24
CA LYS A 60 5.01 6.52 1.50
C LYS A 60 6.08 5.46 1.28
N THR A 61 5.96 4.66 0.23
CA THR A 61 6.91 3.61 -0.11
C THR A 61 8.15 4.22 -0.76
N ARG A 62 9.20 4.42 0.05
CA ARG A 62 10.53 4.74 -0.46
C ARG A 62 11.13 3.54 -1.20
N ARG A 63 11.80 3.80 -2.33
CA ARG A 63 12.64 2.81 -3.00
C ARG A 63 13.71 2.32 -2.04
N THR A 64 13.77 1.01 -1.81
CA THR A 64 14.80 0.41 -0.96
C THR A 64 16.09 0.17 -1.70
N VAL A 65 16.04 0.06 -3.03
CA VAL A 65 17.21 -0.16 -3.89
C VAL A 65 17.49 1.13 -4.67
N SER A 66 18.70 1.67 -4.51
CA SER A 66 19.13 2.83 -5.29
C SER A 66 19.69 2.39 -6.64
N GLN A 67 19.67 3.26 -7.65
CA GLN A 67 20.35 2.97 -8.93
C GLN A 67 21.85 2.68 -8.73
N ALA A 68 22.46 3.24 -7.68
CA ALA A 68 23.85 2.97 -7.33
C ALA A 68 24.07 1.52 -6.86
N ASP A 69 23.08 0.91 -6.20
CA ASP A 69 23.13 -0.50 -5.83
C ASP A 69 23.00 -1.40 -7.05
N VAL A 70 22.08 -1.08 -7.97
CA VAL A 70 21.89 -1.83 -9.22
C VAL A 70 23.16 -1.77 -10.10
N ALA A 71 23.83 -0.62 -10.17
CA ALA A 71 25.07 -0.46 -10.93
C ALA A 71 26.26 -1.24 -10.34
N ARG A 72 26.21 -1.61 -9.05
CA ARG A 72 27.26 -2.37 -8.37
C ARG A 72 27.19 -3.87 -8.61
N TYR A 73 26.03 -4.38 -9.06
CA TYR A 73 25.79 -5.79 -9.35
C TYR A 73 25.82 -6.11 -10.85
N ASN A 74 26.33 -5.19 -11.68
CA ASN A 74 26.46 -5.32 -13.13
C ASN A 74 27.93 -5.44 -13.54
#